data_AF-A0A3A0DWF9-F1
#
_entry.id   AF-A0A3A0DWF9-F1
#
_cell.length_a   1.000
_cell.length_b   1.000
_cell.length_c   1.000
_cell.angle_alpha   90.00
_cell.angle_beta   90.00
_cell.angle_gamma   90.00
#
_symmetry.space_group_name_H-M   'P 1'
#
loop_
_entity.id
_entity.type
_entity.pdbx_description
1 polymer ?
#
loop_
_entity_poly.entity_id
_entity_poly.type
_entity_poly.pdbx_seq_one_letter_code
_entity_poly.pdbx_strand_id
1 'polypeptide(L)'
;MSAKKTTTKTAAKKPAANPKAKVAKTSTKTTNAKKPKVDGKMSALDAAAKVLADAREPMNTKAMIEAMAAKGLWTSPGGKTPHATLYSAIAREINDKGNDARFVKAERGKFAAKK
;
A
#
# COMPACT_ATOMS: atom_id res chain seq x y z
N MET A 1 -3.97 -46.87 -53.22
CA MET A 1 -2.99 -46.17 -54.08
C MET A 1 -2.26 -45.15 -53.21
N SER A 2 -1.11 -45.51 -52.63
CA SER A 2 0.23 -45.22 -53.20
C SER A 2 0.50 -43.71 -53.26
N ALA A 3 1.57 -43.11 -52.77
CA ALA A 3 2.80 -43.53 -52.13
C ALA A 3 3.48 -42.21 -51.64
N LYS A 4 4.00 -42.12 -50.42
CA LYS A 4 5.42 -42.31 -50.06
C LYS A 4 6.38 -41.21 -50.58
N LYS A 5 6.96 -40.44 -49.64
CA LYS A 5 8.40 -40.12 -49.51
C LYS A 5 8.64 -39.39 -48.16
N THR A 6 9.11 -40.03 -47.08
CA THR A 6 10.53 -40.21 -46.67
C THR A 6 11.36 -38.94 -46.80
N THR A 7 11.99 -38.40 -45.75
CA THR A 7 13.28 -38.91 -45.24
C THR A 7 13.56 -38.50 -43.77
N THR A 8 14.01 -39.49 -43.02
CA THR A 8 14.53 -39.55 -41.64
C THR A 8 15.97 -39.06 -41.48
N LYS A 9 16.33 -38.45 -40.33
CA LYS A 9 17.60 -38.76 -39.62
C LYS A 9 17.69 -38.22 -38.18
N THR A 10 17.30 -39.08 -37.24
CA THR A 10 18.06 -39.59 -36.08
C THR A 10 19.11 -38.74 -35.33
N ALA A 11 18.86 -38.64 -34.01
CA ALA A 11 19.76 -38.68 -32.84
C ALA A 11 20.62 -37.47 -32.43
N ALA A 12 20.40 -36.98 -31.19
CA ALA A 12 21.28 -37.31 -30.06
C ALA A 12 20.83 -36.72 -28.70
N LYS A 13 20.90 -37.58 -27.67
CA LYS A 13 21.09 -37.35 -26.22
C LYS A 13 19.89 -37.03 -25.29
N LYS A 14 19.87 -37.88 -24.24
CA LYS A 14 18.95 -38.11 -23.10
C LYS A 14 19.27 -37.14 -21.92
N PRO A 15 18.67 -37.29 -20.72
CA PRO A 15 17.53 -36.53 -20.17
C PRO A 15 17.90 -35.70 -18.91
N ALA A 16 17.19 -34.62 -18.59
CA ALA A 16 17.27 -34.05 -17.23
C ALA A 16 16.03 -33.21 -16.85
N ALA A 17 15.30 -33.74 -15.87
CA ALA A 17 14.74 -33.03 -14.73
C ALA A 17 13.74 -31.86 -14.94
N ASN A 18 12.50 -32.21 -14.55
CA ASN A 18 11.59 -31.46 -13.68
C ASN A 18 10.61 -30.44 -14.30
N PRO A 19 9.28 -30.65 -14.11
CA PRO A 19 8.27 -29.70 -14.56
C PRO A 19 8.33 -28.44 -13.68
N LYS A 20 8.34 -27.26 -14.32
CA LYS A 20 8.26 -25.96 -13.64
C LYS A 20 6.95 -25.87 -12.86
N ALA A 21 7.06 -26.17 -11.57
CA ALA A 21 6.05 -25.93 -10.58
C ALA A 21 5.68 -24.43 -10.53
N LYS A 22 4.39 -24.16 -10.72
CA LYS A 22 3.55 -23.32 -9.86
C LYS A 22 4.31 -22.16 -9.17
N VAL A 23 4.29 -20.98 -9.80
CA VAL A 23 4.73 -19.73 -9.17
C VAL A 23 3.71 -19.36 -8.08
N ALA A 24 3.91 -19.92 -6.89
CA ALA A 24 3.50 -19.31 -5.65
C ALA A 24 4.66 -18.40 -5.19
N LYS A 25 4.49 -17.09 -5.32
CA LYS A 25 5.28 -16.11 -4.54
C LYS A 25 4.32 -15.14 -3.85
N THR A 26 3.68 -15.70 -2.84
CA THR A 26 3.17 -15.01 -1.67
C THR A 26 4.28 -14.15 -1.07
N SER A 27 3.99 -12.85 -0.91
CA SER A 27 4.31 -12.03 0.26
C SER A 27 5.70 -12.20 0.91
N THR A 28 6.63 -11.32 0.56
CA THR A 28 7.65 -10.88 1.54
C THR A 28 7.29 -9.47 2.00
N LYS A 29 6.59 -9.45 3.13
CA LYS A 29 6.33 -8.31 3.99
C LYS A 29 7.68 -7.75 4.45
N THR A 30 8.19 -6.72 3.80
CA THR A 30 9.31 -5.94 4.35
C THR A 30 8.75 -5.05 5.45
N THR A 31 8.70 -5.59 6.67
CA THR A 31 8.51 -4.82 7.91
C THR A 31 9.74 -3.94 8.11
N ASN A 32 9.81 -2.81 7.41
CA ASN A 32 10.68 -1.74 7.84
C ASN A 32 9.90 -0.93 8.87
N ALA A 33 9.88 -1.44 10.10
CA ALA A 33 9.42 -0.72 11.29
C ALA A 33 10.36 0.46 11.50
N LYS A 34 10.13 1.53 10.75
CA LYS A 34 10.85 2.79 10.94
C LYS A 34 10.33 3.39 12.25
N LYS A 35 11.15 3.25 13.28
CA LYS A 35 11.14 3.94 14.58
C LYS A 35 10.35 5.26 14.50
N PRO A 36 9.41 5.54 15.41
CA PRO A 36 8.69 6.81 15.41
C PRO A 36 9.73 7.90 15.59
N LYS A 37 10.02 8.62 14.51
CA LYS A 37 10.92 9.77 14.57
C LYS A 37 10.10 10.86 15.24
N VAL A 38 10.32 10.99 16.54
CA VAL A 38 9.83 12.08 17.39
C VAL A 38 10.62 13.32 17.00
N ASP A 39 10.49 13.77 15.75
CA ASP A 39 10.88 15.11 15.38
C ASP A 39 9.70 15.97 15.84
N GLY A 40 9.94 16.99 16.66
CA GLY A 40 8.94 17.85 17.33
C GLY A 40 8.01 18.66 16.41
N LYS A 41 7.81 18.23 15.16
CA LYS A 41 6.82 18.73 14.22
C LYS A 41 5.76 17.65 14.03
N MET A 42 4.49 18.01 14.11
CA MET A 42 3.41 17.04 13.93
C MET A 42 3.59 16.28 12.61
N SER A 43 3.63 14.94 12.69
CA SER A 43 3.65 14.09 11.51
C SER A 43 2.34 14.25 10.75
N ALA A 44 2.36 14.02 9.43
CA ALA A 44 1.16 14.05 8.60
C ALA A 44 0.05 13.15 9.16
N LEU A 45 0.42 12.01 9.76
CA LEU A 45 -0.53 11.12 10.43
C LEU A 45 -1.15 11.74 11.69
N ASP A 46 -0.37 12.44 12.51
CA ASP A 46 -0.89 13.04 13.74
C ASP A 46 -1.80 14.23 13.44
N ALA A 47 -1.39 15.08 12.50
CA ALA A 47 -2.22 16.18 12.02
C ALA A 47 -3.51 15.68 11.33
N ALA A 48 -3.46 14.57 10.60
CA ALA A 48 -4.64 13.91 10.02
C ALA A 48 -5.60 13.40 11.10
N ALA A 49 -5.06 12.75 12.14
CA ALA A 49 -5.86 12.30 13.27
C ALA A 49 -6.55 13.46 14.00
N LYS A 50 -5.85 14.59 14.20
CA LYS A 50 -6.44 15.81 14.78
C LYS A 50 -7.57 16.37 13.92
N VAL A 51 -7.36 16.48 12.61
CA VAL A 51 -8.38 16.99 11.68
C VAL A 51 -9.64 16.12 11.69
N LEU A 52 -9.48 14.79 11.72
CA LEU A 52 -10.59 13.85 11.84
C LEU A 52 -11.27 13.89 13.21
N ALA A 53 -10.50 14.06 14.29
CA ALA A 53 -11.04 14.17 15.64
C ALA A 53 -11.85 15.47 15.83
N ASP A 54 -11.39 16.58 15.24
CA ASP A 54 -12.11 17.85 15.24
C ASP A 54 -13.38 17.79 14.39
N ALA A 55 -13.29 17.26 13.17
CA ALA A 55 -14.42 17.19 12.26
C ALA A 55 -15.48 16.18 12.71
N ARG A 56 -15.07 15.10 13.41
CA ARG A 56 -15.93 13.97 13.82
C ARG A 56 -16.71 13.32 12.67
N GLU A 57 -16.30 13.57 11.44
CA GLU A 57 -16.95 13.06 10.23
C GLU A 57 -15.95 12.30 9.36
N PRO A 58 -16.40 11.24 8.65
CA PRO A 58 -15.58 10.56 7.67
C PRO A 58 -15.20 11.48 6.51
N MET A 59 -13.91 11.68 6.27
CA MET A 59 -13.43 12.49 5.16
C MET A 59 -12.41 11.77 4.29
N ASN A 60 -12.29 12.24 3.04
CA ASN A 60 -11.27 11.76 2.12
C ASN A 60 -9.91 12.37 2.47
N THR A 61 -8.82 11.70 2.08
CA THR A 61 -7.46 12.18 2.32
C THR A 61 -7.18 13.52 1.65
N LYS A 62 -7.82 13.83 0.51
CA LYS A 62 -7.71 15.15 -0.12
C LYS A 62 -8.26 16.26 0.77
N ALA A 63 -9.50 16.11 1.25
CA ALA A 63 -10.13 17.07 2.16
C ALA A 63 -9.34 17.21 3.48
N MET A 64 -8.79 16.09 3.97
CA MET A 64 -7.95 16.10 5.17
C MET A 64 -6.66 16.89 4.95
N ILE A 65 -5.99 16.74 3.81
CA ILE A 65 -4.80 17.56 3.47
C ILE A 65 -5.15 19.04 3.36
N GLU A 66 -6.27 19.38 2.71
CA GLU A 66 -6.74 20.77 2.60
C GLU A 66 -7.03 21.38 3.97
N ALA A 67 -7.72 20.63 4.84
CA ALA A 67 -7.99 21.06 6.21
C ALA A 67 -6.70 21.14 7.07
N MET A 68 -5.75 20.23 6.90
CA MET A 68 -4.44 20.26 7.58
C MET A 68 -3.62 21.48 7.15
N ALA A 69 -3.63 21.80 5.85
CA ALA A 69 -2.96 22.96 5.29
C ALA A 69 -3.62 24.26 5.74
N ALA A 70 -4.96 24.32 5.72
CA ALA A 70 -5.73 25.49 6.18
C ALA A 70 -5.52 25.78 7.67
N LYS A 71 -5.42 24.73 8.50
CA LYS A 71 -5.12 24.86 9.93
C LYS A 71 -3.63 25.10 10.25
N GLY A 72 -2.74 25.07 9.24
CA GLY A 72 -1.29 25.17 9.44
C GLY A 72 -0.69 24.02 10.27
N LEU A 73 -1.43 22.92 10.46
CA LEU A 73 -1.01 21.77 11.25
C LEU A 73 0.13 21.01 10.56
N TRP A 74 0.06 20.92 9.24
CA TRP A 74 1.04 20.25 8.42
C TRP A 74 0.92 20.66 6.95
N THR A 75 2.05 20.86 6.30
CA THR A 75 2.14 21.21 4.88
C THR A 75 2.99 20.18 4.15
N SER A 76 2.59 19.84 2.92
CA SER A 76 3.32 18.90 2.06
C SER A 76 4.76 19.38 1.80
N PRO A 77 5.79 18.54 2.01
CA PRO A 77 7.19 18.91 1.78
C PRO A 77 7.56 18.90 0.28
N GLY A 78 6.89 19.72 -0.53
CA GLY A 78 7.17 19.88 -1.96
C GLY A 78 6.66 18.74 -2.87
N GLY A 79 5.84 17.82 -2.34
CA GLY A 79 5.23 16.75 -3.12
C GLY A 79 3.95 17.17 -3.83
N LYS A 80 3.78 16.71 -5.08
CA LYS A 80 2.58 16.97 -5.90
C LYS A 80 1.31 16.26 -5.39
N THR A 81 1.46 15.14 -4.68
CA THR A 81 0.34 14.26 -4.27
C THR A 81 0.36 13.87 -2.78
N PRO A 82 0.30 14.84 -1.84
CA PRO A 82 0.29 14.55 -0.40
C PRO A 82 -0.87 13.65 0.05
N HIS A 83 -2.01 13.71 -0.63
CA HIS A 83 -3.19 12.87 -0.34
C HIS A 83 -2.93 11.38 -0.58
N ALA A 84 -2.10 11.01 -1.56
CA ALA A 84 -1.74 9.62 -1.86
C ALA A 84 -0.75 9.06 -0.83
N THR A 85 0.20 9.89 -0.39
CA THR A 85 1.11 9.55 0.71
C THR A 85 0.34 9.35 2.01
N LEU A 86 -0.58 10.26 2.33
CA LEU A 86 -1.43 10.13 3.52
C LEU A 86 -2.32 8.88 3.46
N TYR A 87 -2.93 8.61 2.31
CA TYR A 87 -3.71 7.38 2.10
C TYR A 87 -2.89 6.13 2.40
N SER A 88 -1.68 6.04 1.84
CA SER A 88 -0.80 4.90 2.03
C SER A 88 -0.38 4.74 3.49
N ALA A 89 -0.13 5.86 4.18
CA ALA A 89 0.24 5.88 5.59
C ALA A 89 -0.91 5.40 6.49
N ILE A 90 -2.13 5.90 6.25
CA ILE A 90 -3.34 5.48 6.99
C ILE A 90 -3.63 4.00 6.73
N ALA A 91 -3.55 3.56 5.47
CA ALA A 91 -3.79 2.17 5.11
C ALA A 91 -2.81 1.20 5.80
N ARG A 92 -1.52 1.57 5.88
CA ARG A 92 -0.52 0.80 6.63
C ARG A 92 -0.82 0.80 8.12
N GLU A 93 -1.16 1.96 8.70
CA GLU A 93 -1.50 2.04 10.12
C GLU A 93 -2.71 1.17 10.49
N ILE A 94 -3.77 1.18 9.68
CA ILE A 94 -4.93 0.31 9.87
C ILE A 94 -4.53 -1.16 9.78
N ASN A 95 -3.67 -1.52 8.83
CA ASN A 95 -3.24 -2.91 8.64
C ASN A 95 -2.25 -3.40 9.72
N ASP A 96 -1.40 -2.51 10.23
CA ASP A 96 -0.36 -2.84 11.20
C ASP A 96 -0.89 -2.81 12.64
N LYS A 97 -1.78 -1.86 12.96
CA LYS A 97 -2.35 -1.71 14.31
C LYS A 97 -3.73 -2.34 14.47
N GLY A 98 -4.48 -2.52 13.39
CA GLY A 98 -5.81 -3.13 13.44
C GLY A 98 -6.75 -2.43 14.42
N ASN A 99 -7.00 -3.06 15.56
CA ASN A 99 -7.85 -2.50 16.60
C ASN A 99 -7.23 -1.30 17.33
N ASP A 100 -5.91 -1.21 17.39
CA ASP A 100 -5.19 -0.07 17.98
C ASP A 100 -4.96 1.07 16.98
N ALA A 101 -5.52 0.96 15.76
CA ALA A 101 -5.40 2.01 14.75
C ALA A 101 -6.19 3.25 15.17
N ARG A 102 -5.58 4.42 15.01
CA ARG A 102 -6.21 5.73 15.22
C ARG A 102 -7.23 6.09 14.14
N PHE A 103 -7.22 5.34 13.04
CA PHE A 103 -8.06 5.54 11.88
C PHE A 103 -8.91 4.30 11.66
N VAL A 104 -10.14 4.51 11.19
CA VAL A 104 -11.02 3.46 10.69
C VAL A 104 -11.46 3.80 9.28
N LYS A 105 -11.62 2.77 8.45
CA LYS A 105 -12.18 2.92 7.11
C LYS A 105 -13.70 3.00 7.23
N ALA A 106 -14.25 4.19 7.03
CA ALA A 106 -15.69 4.41 7.07
C ALA A 106 -16.35 4.04 5.74
N GLU A 107 -15.71 4.42 4.62
CA GLU A 107 -16.23 4.17 3.27
C GLU A 107 -15.08 3.93 2.27
N ARG A 108 -15.39 3.69 1.00
CA ARG A 108 -14.39 3.60 -0.06
C ARG A 108 -13.70 4.95 -0.24
N GLY A 109 -12.48 5.07 0.30
CA GLY A 109 -11.67 6.28 0.19
C GLY A 109 -11.96 7.34 1.27
N LYS A 110 -12.83 7.04 2.24
CA LYS A 110 -13.07 7.91 3.41
C LYS A 110 -12.59 7.22 4.68
N PHE A 111 -11.94 8.01 5.53
CA PHE A 111 -11.44 7.56 6.84
C PHE A 111 -12.07 8.41 7.93
N ALA A 112 -12.31 7.79 9.08
CA ALA A 112 -12.74 8.46 10.30
C ALA A 112 -11.70 8.24 11.41
N ALA A 113 -11.66 9.14 12.38
CA ALA A 113 -10.89 8.90 13.60
C ALA A 113 -11.57 7.80 14.42
N LYS A 114 -10.79 6.81 14.86
CA LYS A 114 -11.25 5.83 15.83
C LYS A 114 -11.21 6.49 17.20
N LYS A 115 -12.35 6.53 17.87
CA LYS A 115 -12.47 7.09 19.22
C LYS A 115 -12.08 6.04 20.26
#